data_AF-A0A0W0G811-F1
#
_entry.id   AF-A0A0W0G811-F1
#
_cell.length_a   1.000
_cell.length_b   1.000
_cell.length_c   1.000
_cell.angle_alpha   90.00
_cell.angle_beta   90.00
_cell.angle_gamma   90.00
#
_symmetry.space_group_name_H-M   'P 1'
#
loop_
_entity.id
_entity.type
_entity.pdbx_description
1 polymer ?
#
loop_
_entity_poly.entity_id
_entity_poly.type
_entity_poly.pdbx_seq_one_letter_code
_entity_poly.pdbx_strand_id
1 'polypeptide(L)'
;SDANGVIRAVDGLLFESRDALLAHRSGATLSITPPLSSSSSILTGLSTLLSTGAANKLAPGAVVKQEVALHVSVRLSNSELGVSSQIRTLRRGLLGQLDGEQGEVYARVTNGTIPLIIEAHSADIIASLISLKAEVEKAKNTKLKIVLAGATEAHLLAKEIGKAGVGVVIEQSRPFPGSWEDIRLLPGPPLSQKTAIQTLLENNVTVGVGVAGDGWKSWLSRNLRWDIGWAALDSEGAISTADALSLASTNIDTLFGLTGEEVDSDLVAVKGGNLVQFEGKVVGVVSQRRGVVEVFE
;
A
#
# COMPACT_ATOMS: atom_id res chain seq x y z
N SER A 1 15.28 -2.91 23.84
CA SER A 1 14.20 -2.33 23.02
C SER A 1 13.04 -2.06 23.95
N ASP A 2 12.41 -0.89 23.84
CA ASP A 2 11.22 -0.59 24.63
C ASP A 2 10.10 -1.53 24.15
N ALA A 3 9.76 -2.53 24.95
CA ALA A 3 8.99 -3.70 24.51
C ALA A 3 7.57 -3.34 24.02
N ASN A 4 7.11 -2.12 24.31
CA ASN A 4 5.77 -1.61 23.99
C ASN A 4 5.78 -0.39 23.07
N GLY A 5 6.95 0.04 22.56
CA GLY A 5 7.04 1.18 21.65
C GLY A 5 6.49 0.88 20.25
N VAL A 6 5.96 1.90 19.57
CA VAL A 6 5.53 1.81 18.16
C VAL A 6 6.49 2.61 17.28
N ILE A 7 7.10 1.96 16.30
CA ILE A 7 8.02 2.61 15.37
C ILE A 7 7.22 3.54 14.44
N ARG A 8 7.73 4.75 14.21
CA ARG A 8 7.14 5.73 13.29
C ARG A 8 8.07 6.01 12.13
N ALA A 9 7.57 5.88 10.90
CA ALA A 9 8.35 6.15 9.70
C ALA A 9 8.89 7.58 9.64
N VAL A 10 8.13 8.54 10.19
CA VAL A 10 8.47 9.98 10.22
C VAL A 10 9.85 10.24 10.84
N ASP A 11 10.31 9.38 11.73
CA ASP A 11 11.57 9.55 12.47
C ASP A 11 12.80 9.09 11.67
N GLY A 12 12.61 8.29 10.61
CA GLY A 12 13.68 7.70 9.79
C GLY A 12 13.62 8.04 8.30
N LEU A 13 12.87 9.08 7.91
CA LEU A 13 12.72 9.44 6.49
C LEU A 13 14.02 9.94 5.86
N LEU A 14 14.33 9.41 4.68
CA LEU A 14 15.41 9.88 3.81
C LEU A 14 14.83 10.61 2.60
N PHE A 15 15.24 11.87 2.43
CA PHE A 15 14.88 12.72 1.30
C PHE A 15 16.05 12.81 0.31
N GLU A 16 15.79 13.30 -0.90
CA GLU A 16 16.78 13.41 -1.99
C GLU A 16 17.51 12.10 -2.34
N SER A 17 16.93 10.96 -1.96
CA SER A 17 17.44 9.66 -2.41
C SER A 17 17.25 9.56 -3.92
N ARG A 18 18.14 8.80 -4.58
CA ARG A 18 18.03 8.52 -6.01
C ARG A 18 16.63 8.00 -6.36
N ASP A 19 16.07 7.11 -5.56
CA ASP A 19 14.80 6.49 -5.86
C ASP A 19 13.62 7.45 -5.64
N ALA A 20 13.65 8.31 -4.61
CA ALA A 20 12.66 9.36 -4.42
C ALA A 20 12.66 10.39 -5.57
N LEU A 21 13.84 10.85 -5.99
CA LEU A 21 13.99 11.79 -7.10
C LEU A 21 13.52 11.19 -8.43
N LEU A 22 13.81 9.91 -8.67
CA LEU A 22 13.36 9.23 -9.89
C LEU A 22 11.85 8.96 -9.86
N ALA A 23 11.28 8.59 -8.71
CA ALA A 23 9.83 8.49 -8.56
C ALA A 23 9.15 9.82 -8.86
N HIS A 24 9.67 10.90 -8.28
CA HIS A 24 9.17 12.25 -8.48
C HIS A 24 9.19 12.68 -9.95
N ARG A 25 10.34 12.50 -10.61
CA ARG A 25 10.50 12.78 -12.04
C ARG A 25 9.71 11.84 -12.95
N SER A 26 9.29 10.69 -12.43
CA SER A 26 8.39 9.77 -13.11
C SER A 26 6.91 10.11 -12.93
N GLY A 27 6.56 11.11 -12.11
CA GLY A 27 5.18 11.55 -11.87
C GLY A 27 4.56 11.01 -10.58
N ALA A 28 5.29 10.25 -9.76
CA ALA A 28 4.84 9.85 -8.43
C ALA A 28 5.25 10.94 -7.43
N THR A 29 4.37 11.91 -7.16
CA THR A 29 4.70 13.10 -6.35
C THR A 29 4.60 12.89 -4.84
N LEU A 30 3.82 11.89 -4.43
CA LEU A 30 3.63 11.47 -3.04
C LEU A 30 4.03 10.02 -2.83
N SER A 31 4.39 9.69 -1.59
CA SER A 31 4.66 8.32 -1.17
C SER A 31 4.16 8.09 0.25
N ILE A 32 3.54 6.94 0.49
CA ILE A 32 3.24 6.43 1.82
C ILE A 32 4.28 5.35 2.12
N THR A 33 5.11 5.56 3.14
CA THR A 33 6.17 4.62 3.49
C THR A 33 6.00 4.12 4.92
N PRO A 34 5.89 2.80 5.14
CA PRO A 34 6.00 2.22 6.48
C PRO A 34 7.45 2.27 6.97
N PRO A 35 7.68 2.20 8.29
CA PRO A 35 9.04 2.05 8.81
C PRO A 35 9.63 0.70 8.37
N LEU A 36 10.96 0.62 8.29
CA LEU A 36 11.64 -0.65 8.06
C LEU A 36 11.46 -1.54 9.29
N SER A 37 10.82 -2.69 9.12
CA SER A 37 10.66 -3.68 10.18
C SER A 37 11.88 -4.58 10.28
N SER A 38 12.28 -4.96 11.50
CA SER A 38 13.09 -6.17 11.69
C SER A 38 12.23 -7.40 11.37
N SER A 39 12.84 -8.45 10.82
CA SER A 39 12.15 -9.68 10.36
C SER A 39 11.44 -10.48 11.46
N SER A 40 11.58 -10.07 12.73
CA SER A 40 11.07 -10.75 13.92
C SER A 40 9.77 -10.17 14.49
N SER A 41 9.38 -8.95 14.11
CA SER A 41 8.18 -8.29 14.63
C SER A 41 7.01 -8.42 13.67
N ILE A 42 5.83 -8.79 14.19
CA ILE A 42 4.57 -8.67 13.44
C ILE A 42 4.19 -7.20 13.24
N LEU A 43 4.46 -6.34 14.23
CA LEU A 43 4.15 -4.92 14.17
C LEU A 43 5.30 -4.20 13.48
N THR A 44 5.04 -3.71 12.27
CA THR A 44 6.00 -2.90 11.51
C THR A 44 6.03 -1.48 12.07
N GLY A 45 4.85 -0.84 12.21
CA GLY A 45 4.72 0.48 12.81
C GLY A 45 3.82 1.42 12.00
N LEU A 46 3.96 2.72 12.21
CA LEU A 46 3.12 3.76 11.60
C LEU A 46 3.78 4.35 10.36
N SER A 47 3.08 4.30 9.22
CA SER A 47 3.55 4.88 7.97
C SER A 47 3.35 6.38 7.89
N THR A 48 4.16 7.04 7.07
CA THR A 48 4.13 8.49 6.85
C THR A 48 3.87 8.80 5.38
N LEU A 49 3.05 9.83 5.12
CA LEU A 49 2.84 10.41 3.78
C LEU A 49 3.83 11.55 3.58
N LEU A 50 4.65 11.45 2.54
CA LEU A 50 5.68 12.44 2.20
C LEU A 50 5.67 12.83 0.73
N SER A 51 6.19 14.01 0.43
CA SER A 51 6.48 14.43 -0.95
C SER A 51 7.81 13.87 -1.43
N THR A 52 7.78 13.17 -2.56
CA THR A 52 8.97 12.49 -3.15
C THR A 52 10.02 13.48 -3.67
N GLY A 53 9.60 14.69 -4.05
CA GLY A 53 10.46 15.77 -4.53
C GLY A 53 10.92 16.74 -3.45
N ALA A 54 10.72 16.44 -2.16
CA ALA A 54 11.17 17.33 -1.08
C ALA A 54 12.67 17.17 -0.80
N ALA A 55 13.32 18.28 -0.45
CA ALA A 55 14.77 18.31 -0.17
C ALA A 55 15.14 17.71 1.20
N ASN A 56 14.31 17.94 2.22
CA ASN A 56 14.52 17.40 3.57
C ASN A 56 13.21 17.46 4.37
N LYS A 57 13.20 16.82 5.55
CA LYS A 57 12.02 16.73 6.44
C LYS A 57 11.44 18.08 6.85
N LEU A 58 12.27 19.13 6.95
CA LEU A 58 11.85 20.47 7.36
C LEU A 58 11.42 21.35 6.17
N ALA A 59 11.59 20.88 4.94
CA ALA A 59 11.14 21.63 3.77
C ALA A 59 9.60 21.74 3.77
N PRO A 60 9.04 22.89 3.34
CA PRO A 60 7.60 23.06 3.24
C PRO A 60 6.94 21.94 2.43
N GLY A 61 5.90 21.32 3.01
CA GLY A 61 5.18 20.22 2.37
C GLY A 61 5.92 18.89 2.30
N ALA A 62 7.12 18.74 2.89
CA ALA A 62 7.88 17.50 2.83
C ALA A 62 7.20 16.32 3.51
N VAL A 63 6.73 16.52 4.75
CA VAL A 63 5.89 15.57 5.48
C VAL A 63 4.46 16.06 5.41
N VAL A 64 3.63 15.36 4.64
CA VAL A 64 2.22 15.72 4.43
C VAL A 64 1.37 15.25 5.61
N LYS A 65 1.61 14.00 6.07
CA LYS A 65 0.92 13.41 7.22
C LYS A 65 1.85 12.48 7.96
N GLN A 66 2.10 12.77 9.24
CA GLN A 66 3.07 12.03 10.05
C GLN A 66 2.68 10.56 10.26
N GLU A 67 1.39 10.31 10.54
CA GLU A 67 0.86 8.98 10.81
C GLU A 67 -0.37 8.72 9.93
N VAL A 68 -0.21 7.81 8.98
CA VAL A 68 -1.22 7.49 7.97
C VAL A 68 -1.96 6.20 8.33
N ALA A 69 -1.22 5.12 8.57
CA ALA A 69 -1.78 3.79 8.78
C ALA A 69 -0.86 2.95 9.68
N LEU A 70 -1.45 1.97 10.35
CA LEU A 70 -0.71 0.96 11.09
C LEU A 70 -0.36 -0.19 10.16
N HIS A 71 0.91 -0.54 10.06
CA HIS A 71 1.40 -1.66 9.26
C HIS A 71 1.78 -2.83 10.13
N VAL A 72 1.31 -4.02 9.73
CA VAL A 72 1.66 -5.31 10.33
C VAL A 72 1.96 -6.32 9.22
N SER A 73 2.77 -7.34 9.51
CA SER A 73 3.13 -8.38 8.55
C SER A 73 2.76 -9.76 9.07
N VAL A 74 1.98 -10.51 8.28
CA VAL A 74 1.60 -11.90 8.58
C VAL A 74 2.09 -12.82 7.46
N ARG A 75 3.16 -13.58 7.73
CA ARG A 75 3.89 -14.39 6.73
C ARG A 75 4.26 -15.77 7.30
N LEU A 76 4.31 -16.80 6.45
CA LEU A 76 4.84 -18.13 6.77
C LEU A 76 6.33 -18.05 7.14
N SER A 77 7.07 -17.18 6.45
CA SER A 77 8.53 -17.05 6.54
C SER A 77 9.02 -16.11 7.64
N ASN A 78 8.14 -15.62 8.52
CA ASN A 78 8.57 -14.82 9.67
C ASN A 78 9.38 -15.71 10.64
N SER A 79 10.68 -15.43 10.78
CA SER A 79 11.69 -16.37 11.29
C SER A 79 11.54 -16.77 12.75
N GLU A 80 10.67 -16.12 13.52
CA GLU A 80 10.53 -16.33 14.97
C GLU A 80 9.13 -16.76 15.43
N LEU A 81 8.08 -16.54 14.63
CA LEU A 81 6.70 -16.80 15.04
C LEU A 81 5.92 -17.55 13.96
N GLY A 82 5.27 -18.66 14.33
CA GLY A 82 4.29 -19.30 13.45
C GLY A 82 3.05 -18.42 13.22
N VAL A 83 2.36 -18.63 12.09
CA VAL A 83 1.17 -17.85 11.70
C VAL A 83 0.11 -17.81 12.78
N SER A 84 -0.14 -18.91 13.49
CA SER A 84 -1.11 -18.95 14.60
C SER A 84 -0.76 -17.99 15.74
N SER A 85 0.52 -17.83 16.03
CA SER A 85 1.02 -16.86 17.03
C SER A 85 0.89 -15.43 16.53
N GLN A 86 1.17 -15.19 15.25
CA GLN A 86 1.00 -13.89 14.61
C GLN A 86 -0.47 -13.44 14.66
N ILE A 87 -1.40 -14.32 14.24
CA ILE A 87 -2.85 -14.07 14.32
C ILE A 87 -3.30 -13.84 15.77
N ARG A 88 -2.76 -14.59 16.75
CA ARG A 88 -3.04 -14.35 18.17
C ARG A 88 -2.61 -12.95 18.60
N THR A 89 -1.41 -12.51 18.23
CA THR A 89 -0.91 -11.18 18.58
C THR A 89 -1.79 -10.09 17.98
N LEU A 90 -2.15 -10.20 16.70
CA LEU A 90 -3.03 -9.25 16.04
C LEU A 90 -4.43 -9.21 16.68
N ARG A 91 -5.00 -10.37 17.01
CA ARG A 91 -6.27 -10.48 17.73
C ARG A 91 -6.23 -9.75 19.07
N ARG A 92 -5.18 -9.95 19.86
CA ARG A 92 -5.03 -9.27 21.16
C ARG A 92 -5.01 -7.75 21.00
N GLY A 93 -4.27 -7.23 20.02
CA GLY A 93 -4.25 -5.80 19.71
C GLY A 93 -5.63 -5.26 19.35
N LEU A 94 -6.28 -5.89 18.37
CA LEU A 94 -7.59 -5.46 17.87
C LEU A 94 -8.75 -5.63 18.88
N LEU A 95 -8.62 -6.55 19.84
CA LEU A 95 -9.58 -6.67 20.93
C LEU A 95 -9.30 -5.72 22.10
N GLY A 96 -8.20 -4.96 22.08
CA GLY A 96 -7.82 -4.03 23.15
C GLY A 96 -7.25 -4.73 24.38
N GLN A 97 -6.50 -5.82 24.18
CA GLN A 97 -5.87 -6.63 25.22
C GLN A 97 -4.34 -6.36 25.33
N LEU A 98 -3.89 -5.25 24.75
CA LEU A 98 -2.53 -4.73 24.83
C LEU A 98 -2.57 -3.38 25.55
N ASP A 99 -1.52 -3.12 26.33
CA ASP A 99 -1.35 -1.87 27.08
C ASP A 99 -0.29 -0.98 26.44
N GLY A 100 -0.18 0.26 26.93
CA GLY A 100 0.81 1.23 26.47
C GLY A 100 0.56 1.72 25.03
N GLU A 101 1.62 2.21 24.39
CA GLU A 101 1.55 2.84 23.06
C GLU A 101 0.94 1.90 22.01
N GLN A 102 1.28 0.61 22.01
CA GLN A 102 0.66 -0.37 21.11
C GLN A 102 -0.87 -0.45 21.29
N GLY A 103 -1.35 -0.49 22.53
CA GLY A 103 -2.79 -0.50 22.83
C GLY A 103 -3.50 0.74 22.29
N GLU A 104 -2.89 1.91 22.47
CA GLU A 104 -3.41 3.19 21.96
C GLU A 104 -3.47 3.21 20.42
N VAL A 105 -2.44 2.70 19.75
CA VAL A 105 -2.42 2.66 18.29
C VAL A 105 -3.45 1.68 17.73
N TYR A 106 -3.62 0.49 18.33
CA TYR A 106 -4.72 -0.42 17.94
C TYR A 106 -6.11 0.16 18.25
N ALA A 107 -6.26 0.97 19.29
CA ALA A 107 -7.51 1.68 19.56
C ALA A 107 -7.86 2.64 18.40
N ARG A 108 -6.87 3.33 17.82
CA ARG A 108 -7.05 4.19 16.63
C ARG A 108 -7.40 3.43 15.36
N VAL A 109 -6.97 2.16 15.23
CA VAL A 109 -7.42 1.28 14.16
C VAL A 109 -8.89 0.87 14.38
N THR A 110 -9.20 0.43 15.59
CA THR A 110 -10.52 -0.16 15.90
C THR A 110 -11.65 0.86 15.97
N ASN A 111 -11.34 2.14 16.22
CA ASN A 111 -12.29 3.24 16.13
C ASN A 111 -12.37 3.87 14.72
N GLY A 112 -11.58 3.39 13.75
CA GLY A 112 -11.61 3.83 12.35
C GLY A 112 -10.83 5.12 12.04
N THR A 113 -10.01 5.62 12.96
CA THR A 113 -9.18 6.83 12.79
C THR A 113 -8.09 6.60 11.73
N ILE A 114 -7.40 5.47 11.80
CA ILE A 114 -6.40 5.06 10.80
C ILE A 114 -6.71 3.64 10.30
N PRO A 115 -6.40 3.31 9.04
CA PRO A 115 -6.53 1.94 8.55
C PRO A 115 -5.42 1.03 9.08
N LEU A 116 -5.70 -0.27 9.05
CA LEU A 116 -4.73 -1.33 9.28
C LEU A 116 -4.30 -1.93 7.94
N ILE A 117 -3.01 -1.82 7.64
CA ILE A 117 -2.39 -2.43 6.48
C ILE A 117 -1.73 -3.73 6.93
N ILE A 118 -2.11 -4.84 6.31
CA ILE A 118 -1.62 -6.17 6.63
C ILE A 118 -0.92 -6.74 5.42
N GLU A 119 0.40 -6.86 5.50
CA GLU A 119 1.16 -7.58 4.48
C GLU A 119 0.89 -9.08 4.63
N ALA A 120 0.29 -9.69 3.60
CA ALA A 120 -0.05 -11.11 3.56
C ALA A 120 -0.17 -11.57 2.11
N HIS A 121 0.41 -12.73 1.80
CA HIS A 121 0.44 -13.26 0.42
C HIS A 121 -0.42 -14.51 0.25
N SER A 122 -0.34 -15.45 1.20
CA SER A 122 -1.06 -16.72 1.17
C SER A 122 -2.58 -16.57 1.32
N ALA A 123 -3.35 -17.28 0.50
CA ALA A 123 -4.80 -17.33 0.60
C ALA A 123 -5.28 -17.86 1.96
N ASP A 124 -4.56 -18.81 2.56
CA ASP A 124 -4.93 -19.39 3.88
C ASP A 124 -4.74 -18.37 5.02
N ILE A 125 -3.70 -17.53 4.92
CA ILE A 125 -3.49 -16.39 5.82
C ILE A 125 -4.59 -15.35 5.60
N ILE A 126 -4.89 -14.99 4.35
CA ILE A 126 -5.93 -14.02 4.01
C ILE A 126 -7.30 -14.48 4.55
N ALA A 127 -7.66 -15.75 4.40
CA ALA A 127 -8.89 -16.31 4.96
C ALA A 127 -8.96 -16.19 6.49
N SER A 128 -7.83 -16.41 7.17
CA SER A 128 -7.70 -16.24 8.62
C SER A 128 -7.88 -14.77 9.03
N LEU A 129 -7.34 -13.83 8.25
CA LEU A 129 -7.48 -12.39 8.47
C LEU A 129 -8.92 -11.90 8.25
N ILE A 130 -9.62 -12.40 7.22
CA ILE A 130 -11.04 -12.11 6.98
C ILE A 130 -11.89 -12.60 8.16
N SER A 131 -11.61 -13.80 8.67
CA SER A 131 -12.29 -14.36 9.83
C SER A 131 -12.03 -13.54 11.10
N LEU A 132 -10.77 -13.12 11.32
CA LEU A 132 -10.39 -12.25 12.43
C LEU A 132 -11.07 -10.88 12.34
N LYS A 133 -11.15 -10.30 11.14
CA LYS A 133 -11.90 -9.05 10.91
C LYS A 133 -13.34 -9.20 11.38
N ALA A 134 -14.04 -10.24 10.94
CA ALA A 134 -15.42 -10.48 11.33
C ALA A 134 -15.59 -10.69 12.85
N GLU A 135 -14.64 -11.40 13.49
CA GLU A 135 -14.59 -11.59 14.95
C GLU A 135 -14.51 -10.24 15.68
N VAL A 136 -13.58 -9.37 15.28
CA VAL A 136 -13.36 -8.07 15.93
C VAL A 136 -14.52 -7.11 15.67
N GLU A 137 -15.02 -7.04 14.43
CA GLU A 137 -16.16 -6.17 14.10
C GLU A 137 -17.40 -6.54 14.90
N LYS A 138 -17.64 -7.84 15.11
CA LYS A 138 -18.71 -8.34 15.98
C LYS A 138 -18.48 -7.95 17.44
N ALA A 139 -17.26 -8.07 17.95
CA ALA A 139 -16.93 -7.77 19.34
C ALA A 139 -16.96 -6.26 19.65
N LYS A 140 -16.56 -5.42 18.70
CA LYS A 140 -16.44 -3.96 18.87
C LYS A 140 -17.64 -3.18 18.33
N ASN A 141 -18.50 -3.81 17.54
CA ASN A 141 -19.62 -3.19 16.84
C ASN A 141 -19.18 -1.98 15.96
N THR A 142 -18.01 -2.09 15.36
CA THR A 142 -17.41 -1.06 14.50
C THR A 142 -16.87 -1.70 13.24
N LYS A 143 -17.01 -1.04 12.09
CA LYS A 143 -16.40 -1.49 10.84
C LYS A 143 -14.90 -1.15 10.82
N LEU A 144 -14.06 -2.17 10.64
CA LEU A 144 -12.62 -1.98 10.51
C LEU A 144 -12.23 -1.65 9.08
N LYS A 145 -11.34 -0.67 8.90
CA LYS A 145 -10.67 -0.40 7.62
C LYS A 145 -9.42 -1.25 7.53
N ILE A 146 -9.50 -2.39 6.82
CA ILE A 146 -8.38 -3.30 6.60
C ILE A 146 -7.99 -3.29 5.13
N VAL A 147 -6.69 -3.21 4.87
CA VAL A 147 -6.10 -3.30 3.54
C VAL A 147 -5.04 -4.40 3.55
N LEU A 148 -5.10 -5.31 2.58
CA LEU A 148 -4.05 -6.31 2.37
C LEU A 148 -2.97 -5.73 1.45
N ALA A 149 -1.71 -5.79 1.86
CA ALA A 149 -0.57 -5.42 1.03
C ALA A 149 0.14 -6.68 0.50
N GLY A 150 0.65 -6.61 -0.73
CA GLY A 150 1.25 -7.75 -1.44
C GLY A 150 0.16 -8.62 -2.05
N ALA A 151 -0.55 -9.38 -1.22
CA ALA A 151 -1.82 -10.04 -1.56
C ALA A 151 -1.74 -10.96 -2.81
N THR A 152 -0.61 -11.65 -3.00
CA THR A 152 -0.31 -12.45 -4.21
C THR A 152 -1.43 -13.44 -4.57
N GLU A 153 -1.93 -14.19 -3.57
CA GLU A 153 -2.97 -15.20 -3.78
C GLU A 153 -4.40 -14.66 -3.53
N ALA A 154 -4.58 -13.34 -3.37
CA ALA A 154 -5.89 -12.74 -3.06
C ALA A 154 -6.94 -12.99 -4.15
N HIS A 155 -6.53 -13.20 -5.40
CA HIS A 155 -7.43 -13.55 -6.50
C HIS A 155 -8.21 -14.86 -6.23
N LEU A 156 -7.68 -15.79 -5.42
CA LEU A 156 -8.38 -17.03 -5.03
C LEU A 156 -9.56 -16.77 -4.08
N LEU A 157 -9.55 -15.63 -3.38
CA LEU A 157 -10.55 -15.23 -2.39
C LEU A 157 -11.20 -13.88 -2.75
N ALA A 158 -11.16 -13.48 -4.03
CA ALA A 158 -11.60 -12.16 -4.46
C ALA A 158 -13.05 -11.85 -4.03
N LYS A 159 -13.93 -12.85 -4.10
CA LYS A 159 -15.33 -12.74 -3.69
C LYS A 159 -15.49 -12.51 -2.19
N GLU A 160 -14.73 -13.25 -1.39
CA GLU A 160 -14.72 -13.14 0.07
C GLU A 160 -14.14 -11.80 0.53
N ILE A 161 -13.05 -11.36 -0.10
CA ILE A 161 -12.40 -10.07 0.13
C ILE A 161 -13.38 -8.92 -0.17
N GLY A 162 -14.04 -8.95 -1.34
CA GLY A 162 -15.03 -7.95 -1.75
C GLY A 162 -16.22 -7.89 -0.79
N LYS A 163 -16.77 -9.06 -0.41
CA LYS A 163 -17.87 -9.14 0.58
C LYS A 163 -17.47 -8.62 1.96
N ALA A 164 -16.23 -8.84 2.37
CA ALA A 164 -15.71 -8.36 3.64
C ALA A 164 -15.39 -6.86 3.62
N GLY A 165 -15.43 -6.20 2.45
CA GLY A 165 -15.04 -4.81 2.29
C GLY A 165 -13.55 -4.58 2.62
N VAL A 166 -12.70 -5.57 2.33
CA VAL A 166 -11.26 -5.48 2.53
C VAL A 166 -10.62 -4.91 1.26
N GLY A 167 -9.81 -3.88 1.42
CA GLY A 167 -9.05 -3.30 0.33
C GLY A 167 -7.78 -4.10 0.00
N VAL A 168 -7.22 -3.94 -1.19
CA VAL A 168 -5.99 -4.63 -1.59
C VAL A 168 -5.02 -3.66 -2.26
N VAL A 169 -3.76 -3.64 -1.82
CA VAL A 169 -2.64 -3.00 -2.53
C VAL A 169 -1.75 -4.11 -3.10
N ILE A 170 -1.78 -4.27 -4.41
CA ILE A 170 -0.89 -5.18 -5.13
C ILE A 170 0.47 -4.50 -5.28
N GLU A 171 1.50 -5.08 -4.66
CA GLU A 171 2.86 -4.51 -4.67
C GLU A 171 3.71 -4.95 -5.88
N GLN A 172 3.24 -5.95 -6.61
CA GLN A 172 3.87 -6.47 -7.81
C GLN A 172 2.76 -6.75 -8.84
N SER A 173 2.50 -5.79 -9.73
CA SER A 173 1.53 -5.99 -10.82
C SER A 173 1.96 -7.11 -11.78
N ARG A 174 3.26 -7.38 -11.84
CA ARG A 174 3.89 -8.49 -12.56
C ARG A 174 4.55 -9.42 -11.54
N PRO A 175 3.77 -10.33 -10.92
CA PRO A 175 4.25 -11.10 -9.80
C PRO A 175 5.28 -12.14 -10.25
N PHE A 176 6.27 -12.38 -9.39
CA PHE A 176 7.24 -13.47 -9.53
C PHE A 176 7.26 -14.27 -8.22
N PRO A 177 7.24 -15.61 -8.26
CA PRO A 177 7.15 -16.41 -7.05
C PRO A 177 8.51 -16.44 -6.34
N GLY A 178 8.74 -15.47 -5.46
CA GLY A 178 9.97 -15.36 -4.66
C GLY A 178 9.96 -16.24 -3.41
N SER A 179 8.78 -16.64 -2.95
CA SER A 179 8.60 -17.48 -1.76
C SER A 179 7.50 -18.53 -1.98
N TRP A 180 7.39 -19.48 -1.06
CA TRP A 180 6.31 -20.49 -1.09
C TRP A 180 4.91 -19.86 -1.02
N GLU A 181 4.80 -18.68 -0.42
CA GLU A 181 3.53 -17.96 -0.25
C GLU A 181 3.04 -17.30 -1.55
N ASP A 182 3.86 -17.33 -2.60
CA ASP A 182 3.60 -16.68 -3.88
C ASP A 182 3.33 -17.70 -5.01
N ILE A 183 3.37 -19.01 -4.73
CA ILE A 183 3.39 -20.04 -5.78
C ILE A 183 2.10 -20.12 -6.59
N ARG A 184 0.94 -19.78 -5.99
CA ARG A 184 -0.34 -19.78 -6.69
C ARG A 184 -0.67 -18.41 -7.29
N LEU A 185 0.33 -17.56 -7.56
CA LEU A 185 0.11 -16.27 -8.23
C LEU A 185 -0.68 -16.45 -9.53
N LEU A 186 -1.44 -15.41 -9.89
CA LEU A 186 -2.12 -15.34 -11.18
C LEU A 186 -1.21 -14.60 -12.17
N PRO A 187 -0.61 -15.28 -13.17
CA PRO A 187 0.48 -14.71 -13.97
C PRO A 187 0.04 -13.64 -14.97
N GLY A 188 -1.26 -13.50 -15.24
CA GLY A 188 -1.79 -12.64 -16.30
C GLY A 188 -1.61 -13.21 -17.71
N PRO A 189 -2.09 -12.50 -18.75
CA PRO A 189 -1.88 -12.88 -20.14
C PRO A 189 -0.39 -12.92 -20.53
N PRO A 190 0.01 -13.79 -21.48
CA PRO A 190 -0.81 -14.79 -22.18
C PRO A 190 -0.98 -16.10 -21.40
N LEU A 191 -0.37 -16.25 -20.22
CA LEU A 191 -0.38 -17.51 -19.45
C LEU A 191 -1.71 -17.79 -18.76
N SER A 192 -2.50 -16.76 -18.50
CA SER A 192 -3.86 -16.83 -17.95
C SER A 192 -4.74 -15.75 -18.57
N GLN A 193 -6.06 -15.95 -18.57
CA GLN A 193 -6.99 -15.00 -19.20
C GLN A 193 -7.11 -13.66 -18.47
N LYS A 194 -6.82 -13.63 -17.16
CA LYS A 194 -7.00 -12.45 -16.33
C LYS A 194 -5.80 -12.24 -15.43
N THR A 195 -5.57 -10.99 -15.07
CA THR A 195 -4.64 -10.60 -14.00
C THR A 195 -5.31 -10.67 -12.63
N ALA A 196 -4.50 -10.66 -11.56
CA ALA A 196 -5.02 -10.57 -10.19
C ALA A 196 -5.82 -9.27 -9.96
N ILE A 197 -5.35 -8.16 -10.54
CA ILE A 197 -6.02 -6.85 -10.47
C ILE A 197 -7.42 -6.93 -11.07
N GLN A 198 -7.57 -7.46 -12.29
CA GLN A 198 -8.89 -7.63 -12.92
C GLN A 198 -9.82 -8.50 -12.08
N THR A 199 -9.32 -9.64 -11.59
CA THR A 199 -10.12 -10.60 -10.81
C THR A 199 -10.66 -9.95 -9.53
N LEU A 200 -9.87 -9.11 -8.88
CA LEU A 200 -10.28 -8.36 -7.68
C LEU A 200 -11.29 -7.26 -8.00
N LEU A 201 -11.03 -6.47 -9.05
CA LEU A 201 -11.95 -5.40 -9.48
C LEU A 201 -13.33 -5.95 -9.86
N GLU A 202 -13.40 -7.08 -10.57
CA GLU A 202 -14.66 -7.76 -10.92
C GLU A 202 -15.47 -8.22 -9.70
N ASN A 203 -14.82 -8.39 -8.55
CA ASN A 203 -15.45 -8.75 -7.28
C ASN A 203 -15.69 -7.54 -6.36
N ASN A 204 -15.69 -6.32 -6.92
CA ASN A 204 -15.90 -5.05 -6.19
C ASN A 204 -14.88 -4.81 -5.07
N VAL A 205 -13.66 -5.31 -5.22
CA VAL A 205 -12.55 -4.98 -4.32
C VAL A 205 -11.97 -3.63 -4.75
N THR A 206 -11.76 -2.72 -3.80
CA THR A 206 -10.95 -1.52 -4.07
C THR A 206 -9.49 -1.94 -4.16
N VAL A 207 -8.91 -1.82 -5.35
CA VAL A 207 -7.53 -2.24 -5.63
C VAL A 207 -6.63 -1.03 -5.83
N GLY A 208 -5.53 -0.99 -5.10
CA GLY A 208 -4.40 -0.11 -5.35
C GLY A 208 -3.22 -0.89 -5.93
N VAL A 209 -2.31 -0.19 -6.60
CA VAL A 209 -1.01 -0.72 -7.01
C VAL A 209 0.07 0.08 -6.29
N GLY A 210 0.92 -0.64 -5.57
CA GLY A 210 2.05 -0.09 -4.84
C GLY A 210 3.37 -0.69 -5.30
N VAL A 211 4.43 -0.34 -4.60
CA VAL A 211 5.77 -0.92 -4.78
C VAL A 211 6.11 -1.65 -3.51
N ALA A 212 6.73 -2.83 -3.62
CA ALA A 212 7.07 -3.67 -2.49
C ALA A 212 7.77 -2.90 -1.35
N GLY A 213 7.23 -3.04 -0.14
CA GLY A 213 7.58 -2.25 1.05
C GLY A 213 8.85 -2.66 1.79
N ASP A 214 9.63 -3.62 1.27
CA ASP A 214 10.84 -4.16 1.94
C ASP A 214 12.06 -3.22 1.91
N GLY A 215 11.91 -1.97 1.41
CA GLY A 215 12.96 -0.96 1.31
C GLY A 215 13.95 -1.21 0.15
N TRP A 216 14.27 -2.48 -0.13
CA TRP A 216 15.19 -2.92 -1.17
C TRP A 216 14.65 -2.73 -2.58
N LYS A 217 13.33 -2.66 -2.74
CA LYS A 217 12.65 -2.51 -4.02
C LYS A 217 12.12 -1.11 -4.30
N SER A 218 12.44 -0.13 -3.45
CA SER A 218 12.04 1.28 -3.61
C SER A 218 12.43 1.87 -4.97
N TRP A 219 13.50 1.38 -5.59
CA TRP A 219 13.92 1.76 -6.95
C TRP A 219 12.88 1.47 -8.05
N LEU A 220 11.93 0.56 -7.82
CA LEU A 220 10.83 0.26 -8.74
C LEU A 220 9.75 1.35 -8.76
N SER A 221 9.72 2.25 -7.78
CA SER A 221 8.74 3.35 -7.72
C SER A 221 8.71 4.21 -8.98
N ARG A 222 9.86 4.37 -9.66
CA ARG A 222 9.96 5.07 -10.95
C ARG A 222 9.09 4.43 -12.05
N ASN A 223 8.79 3.13 -11.93
CA ASN A 223 8.07 2.32 -12.90
C ASN A 223 6.57 2.24 -12.60
N LEU A 224 6.10 2.76 -11.45
CA LEU A 224 4.71 2.61 -11.00
C LEU A 224 3.69 3.01 -12.07
N ARG A 225 3.96 4.10 -12.80
CA ARG A 225 3.13 4.57 -13.92
C ARG A 225 2.99 3.54 -15.05
N TRP A 226 4.04 2.76 -15.31
CA TRP A 226 4.04 1.70 -16.30
C TRP A 226 3.45 0.42 -15.72
N ASP A 227 3.62 0.15 -14.43
CA ASP A 227 3.00 -1.01 -13.79
C ASP A 227 1.47 -0.92 -13.81
N ILE A 228 0.89 0.28 -13.65
CA ILE A 228 -0.55 0.51 -13.87
C ILE A 228 -0.93 0.56 -15.37
N GLY A 229 -0.03 1.02 -16.24
CA GLY A 229 -0.23 0.98 -17.68
C GLY A 229 -0.31 -0.45 -18.22
N TRP A 230 0.54 -1.34 -17.70
CA TRP A 230 0.47 -2.78 -17.96
C TRP A 230 -0.83 -3.37 -17.47
N ALA A 231 -1.30 -3.02 -16.26
CA ALA A 231 -2.60 -3.48 -15.78
C ALA A 231 -3.74 -3.10 -16.74
N ALA A 232 -3.68 -1.91 -17.36
CA ALA A 232 -4.63 -1.51 -18.39
C ALA A 232 -4.51 -2.35 -19.67
N LEU A 233 -3.29 -2.56 -20.16
CA LEU A 233 -3.03 -3.32 -21.40
C LEU A 233 -3.42 -4.79 -21.27
N ASP A 234 -3.01 -5.44 -20.18
CA ASP A 234 -3.32 -6.84 -19.88
C ASP A 234 -4.81 -7.07 -19.64
N SER A 235 -5.58 -6.00 -19.44
CA SER A 235 -7.00 -6.10 -19.21
C SER A 235 -7.86 -6.28 -20.47
N GLU A 236 -7.24 -6.20 -21.66
CA GLU A 236 -7.92 -6.23 -22.96
C GLU A 236 -9.07 -5.21 -23.04
N GLY A 237 -8.89 -4.05 -22.39
CA GLY A 237 -9.86 -2.95 -22.38
C GLY A 237 -10.84 -2.93 -21.20
N ALA A 238 -10.77 -3.91 -20.28
CA ALA A 238 -11.60 -3.92 -19.08
C ALA A 238 -11.20 -2.84 -18.04
N ILE A 239 -9.95 -2.38 -18.07
CA ILE A 239 -9.43 -1.29 -17.24
C ILE A 239 -9.11 -0.11 -18.16
N SER A 240 -9.85 0.97 -18.02
CA SER A 240 -9.59 2.20 -18.80
C SER A 240 -8.32 2.90 -18.33
N THR A 241 -7.82 3.87 -19.11
CA THR A 241 -6.69 4.71 -18.69
C THR A 241 -6.97 5.46 -17.38
N ALA A 242 -8.20 5.92 -17.16
CA ALA A 242 -8.59 6.60 -15.92
C ALA A 242 -8.64 5.64 -14.73
N ASP A 243 -9.13 4.42 -14.95
CA ASP A 243 -9.15 3.39 -13.91
C ASP A 243 -7.72 2.95 -13.55
N ALA A 244 -6.85 2.82 -14.55
CA ALA A 244 -5.43 2.53 -14.34
C ALA A 244 -4.74 3.62 -13.50
N LEU A 245 -4.98 4.90 -13.80
CA LEU A 245 -4.49 6.01 -12.99
C LEU A 245 -5.00 5.94 -11.55
N SER A 246 -6.28 5.61 -11.38
CA SER A 246 -6.93 5.46 -10.06
C SER A 246 -6.22 4.42 -9.19
N LEU A 247 -5.69 3.33 -9.79
CA LEU A 247 -4.97 2.27 -9.06
C LEU A 247 -3.78 2.80 -8.24
N ALA A 248 -3.08 3.84 -8.71
CA ALA A 248 -1.92 4.42 -8.02
C ALA A 248 -2.18 5.83 -7.47
N SER A 249 -3.44 6.28 -7.44
CA SER A 249 -3.84 7.61 -6.96
C SER A 249 -5.06 7.50 -6.05
N THR A 250 -6.26 7.80 -6.55
CA THR A 250 -7.48 7.92 -5.75
C THR A 250 -7.87 6.64 -5.00
N ASN A 251 -7.51 5.45 -5.53
CA ASN A 251 -7.74 4.20 -4.81
C ASN A 251 -6.79 4.09 -3.60
N ILE A 252 -5.53 4.52 -3.74
CA ILE A 252 -4.59 4.60 -2.61
C ILE A 252 -5.12 5.58 -1.57
N ASP A 253 -5.59 6.76 -1.98
CA ASP A 253 -6.17 7.74 -1.06
C ASP A 253 -7.35 7.15 -0.28
N THR A 254 -8.24 6.45 -0.98
CA THR A 254 -9.41 5.77 -0.38
C THR A 254 -8.99 4.67 0.60
N LEU A 255 -8.03 3.82 0.21
CA LEU A 255 -7.53 2.70 1.01
C LEU A 255 -6.83 3.18 2.29
N PHE A 256 -6.11 4.30 2.21
CA PHE A 256 -5.39 4.89 3.33
C PHE A 256 -6.19 5.96 4.10
N GLY A 257 -7.42 6.26 3.67
CA GLY A 257 -8.30 7.23 4.31
C GLY A 257 -7.80 8.67 4.22
N LEU A 258 -7.14 9.02 3.12
CA LEU A 258 -6.63 10.36 2.81
C LEU A 258 -7.68 11.17 2.05
N THR A 259 -7.81 12.46 2.36
CA THR A 259 -8.79 13.34 1.69
C THR A 259 -8.35 14.80 1.63
N GLY A 260 -8.91 15.56 0.68
CA GLY A 260 -8.75 17.01 0.59
C GLY A 260 -7.31 17.44 0.32
N GLU A 261 -6.84 18.44 1.06
CA GLU A 261 -5.51 19.06 0.89
C GLU A 261 -4.34 18.09 1.08
N GLU A 262 -4.56 16.92 1.69
CA GLU A 262 -3.55 15.87 1.81
C GLU A 262 -3.09 15.37 0.43
N VAL A 263 -4.01 15.28 -0.55
CA VAL A 263 -3.79 14.57 -1.82
C VAL A 263 -4.08 15.42 -3.06
N ASP A 264 -4.91 16.45 -2.95
CA ASP A 264 -5.33 17.30 -4.07
C ASP A 264 -4.46 18.56 -4.18
N SER A 265 -3.18 18.42 -4.57
CA SER A 265 -2.25 19.56 -4.61
C SER A 265 -1.20 19.56 -5.72
N ASP A 266 -1.00 18.43 -6.42
CA ASP A 266 0.11 18.27 -7.35
C ASP A 266 -0.41 17.92 -8.75
N LEU A 267 0.16 18.56 -9.77
CA LEU A 267 -0.14 18.30 -11.17
C LEU A 267 1.13 17.81 -11.89
N VAL A 268 0.97 16.82 -12.75
CA VAL A 268 2.06 16.22 -13.53
C VAL A 268 1.87 16.53 -15.01
N ALA A 269 2.84 17.20 -15.62
CA ALA A 269 2.83 17.51 -17.05
C ALA A 269 3.51 16.39 -17.84
N VAL A 270 2.83 15.90 -18.88
CA VAL A 270 3.30 14.80 -19.74
C VAL A 270 3.34 15.25 -21.20
N LYS A 271 4.41 14.88 -21.92
CA LYS A 271 4.61 15.11 -23.35
C LYS A 271 4.65 13.78 -24.10
N GLY A 272 4.08 13.75 -25.32
CA GLY A 272 4.19 12.62 -26.24
C GLY A 272 3.16 11.49 -26.03
N GLY A 273 2.26 11.62 -25.05
CA GLY A 273 1.25 10.62 -24.72
C GLY A 273 0.57 10.96 -23.39
N ASN A 274 0.06 9.95 -22.70
CA ASN A 274 -0.42 10.07 -21.32
C ASN A 274 0.54 9.44 -20.30
N LEU A 275 0.27 9.62 -19.00
CA LEU A 275 1.18 9.21 -17.91
C LEU A 275 1.46 7.70 -17.85
N VAL A 276 0.50 6.86 -18.28
CA VAL A 276 0.61 5.39 -18.18
C VAL A 276 1.14 4.74 -19.46
N GLN A 277 1.24 5.50 -20.55
CA GLN A 277 1.80 5.07 -21.83
C GLN A 277 3.33 5.13 -21.84
N PHE A 278 3.96 4.31 -22.69
CA PHE A 278 5.41 4.29 -22.82
C PHE A 278 5.98 5.53 -23.53
N GLU A 279 5.20 6.13 -24.44
CA GLU A 279 5.53 7.35 -25.15
C GLU A 279 5.42 8.60 -24.26
N GLY A 280 4.70 8.48 -23.13
CA GLY A 280 4.52 9.55 -22.15
C GLY A 280 5.81 9.85 -21.40
N LYS A 281 6.39 11.03 -21.66
CA LYS A 281 7.49 11.59 -20.87
C LYS A 281 6.95 12.63 -19.90
N VAL A 282 7.16 12.43 -18.60
CA VAL A 282 6.94 13.49 -17.60
C VAL A 282 7.96 14.60 -17.82
N VAL A 283 7.47 15.81 -18.04
CA VAL A 283 8.26 17.01 -18.35
C VAL A 283 8.17 18.08 -17.27
N GLY A 284 7.36 17.87 -16.24
CA GLY A 284 7.33 18.76 -15.10
C GLY A 284 6.29 18.38 -14.06
N VAL A 285 6.44 18.99 -12.88
CA VAL A 285 5.52 18.87 -11.75
C VAL A 285 5.24 20.26 -11.21
N VAL A 286 3.96 20.56 -11.01
CA VAL A 286 3.51 21.72 -10.25
C VAL A 286 3.01 21.21 -8.91
N SER A 287 3.57 21.71 -7.80
CA SER A 287 3.15 21.32 -6.46
C SER A 287 2.72 22.56 -5.69
N GLN A 288 1.42 22.68 -5.45
CA GLN A 288 0.86 23.76 -4.64
C GLN A 288 1.36 23.64 -3.19
N ARG A 289 1.41 22.42 -2.65
CA ARG A 289 1.85 22.13 -1.28
C ARG A 289 3.29 22.58 -1.02
N ARG A 290 4.18 22.31 -1.96
CA ARG A 290 5.59 22.73 -1.87
C ARG A 290 5.82 24.16 -2.38
N GLY A 291 4.86 24.74 -3.09
CA GLY A 291 4.99 26.06 -3.71
C GLY A 291 6.01 26.10 -4.86
N VAL A 292 6.15 25.01 -5.61
CA VAL A 292 7.16 24.89 -6.68
C VAL A 292 6.56 24.51 -8.03
N VAL A 293 7.25 24.94 -9.08
CA VAL A 293 7.06 24.49 -10.46
C VAL A 293 8.41 23.98 -10.94
N GLU A 294 8.48 22.68 -11.22
CA GLU A 294 9.70 22.01 -11.67
C GLU A 294 9.51 21.54 -13.10
N VAL A 295 10.48 21.84 -13.97
CA VAL A 295 10.49 21.42 -15.37
C VAL A 295 11.67 20.49 -15.59
N PHE A 296 11.44 19.41 -16.33
CA PHE A 296 12.42 18.38 -16.63
C PHE A 296 12.74 18.40 -18.12
N GLU A 297 14.01 18.55 -18.46
CA GLU A 297 14.49 18.47 -19.85
C GLU A 297 14.43 17.05 -20.43
#